data_AF-A0A960TLD3-F1
#
_entry.id   AF-A0A960TLD3-F1
#
_cell.length_a   1.000
_cell.length_b   1.000
_cell.length_c   1.000
_cell.angle_alpha   90.00
_cell.angle_beta   90.00
_cell.angle_gamma   90.00
#
_symmetry.space_group_name_H-M   'P 1'
#
loop_
_entity.id
_entity.type
_entity.pdbx_description
1 polymer ?
#
loop_
_entity_poly.entity_id
_entity_poly.type
_entity_poly.pdbx_seq_one_letter_code
_entity_poly.pdbx_strand_id
1 'polypeptide(L)'
;MIQDTISKIEENIKNTQNINDEKKEAILGLINSLKEEVIELSKTNHEDATTVANFTKVSTHEATKSTKDEELLGLSLKGLSQSVTKFEASHPDLVAVVNSICSSLSNSGF
;
A
#
# COMPACT_ATOMS: atom_id res chain seq x y z
N MET A 1 -13.93 6.43 6.25
CA MET A 1 -13.20 5.25 6.76
C MET A 1 -12.06 4.82 5.84
N ILE A 2 -12.30 4.36 4.60
CA ILE A 2 -11.22 3.99 3.65
C ILE A 2 -10.32 5.20 3.33
N GLN A 3 -10.92 6.34 2.98
CA GLN A 3 -10.16 7.56 2.71
C GLN A 3 -9.35 8.02 3.92
N ASP A 4 -9.90 7.93 5.13
CA ASP A 4 -9.18 8.26 6.37
C ASP A 4 -7.98 7.32 6.60
N THR A 5 -8.13 6.03 6.25
CA THR A 5 -7.02 5.07 6.28
C THR A 5 -5.93 5.48 5.31
N ILE A 6 -6.27 5.81 4.05
CA ILE A 6 -5.29 6.26 3.06
C ILE A 6 -4.59 7.55 3.48
N SER A 7 -5.32 8.55 3.98
CA SER A 7 -4.72 9.80 4.48
C SER A 7 -3.72 9.54 5.62
N LYS A 8 -4.01 8.61 6.53
CA LYS A 8 -3.07 8.21 7.58
C LYS A 8 -1.82 7.51 7.03
N ILE A 9 -1.92 6.80 5.92
CA ILE A 9 -0.75 6.20 5.25
C ILE A 9 0.14 7.32 4.72
N GLU A 10 -0.44 8.29 4.01
CA GLU A 10 0.28 9.45 3.48
C GLU A 10 0.99 10.25 4.59
N GLU A 11 0.30 10.53 5.70
CA GLU A 11 0.88 11.23 6.86
C GLU A 11 2.06 10.45 7.46
N ASN A 12 1.94 9.14 7.61
CA ASN A 12 3.04 8.31 8.11
C ASN A 12 4.27 8.35 7.19
N ILE A 13 4.07 8.30 5.87
CA ILE A 13 5.16 8.39 4.88
C ILE A 13 5.82 9.77 4.92
N LYS A 14 5.04 10.85 5.04
CA LYS A 14 5.56 12.22 5.12
C LYS A 14 6.42 12.44 6.38
N ASN A 15 5.99 11.88 7.51
CA ASN A 15 6.61 12.12 8.81
C ASN A 15 7.80 11.19 9.12
N THR A 16 7.92 10.04 8.45
CA THR A 16 9.04 9.12 8.71
C THR A 16 10.38 9.72 8.27
N GLN A 17 11.42 9.48 9.07
CA GLN A 17 12.80 9.87 8.78
C GLN A 17 13.65 8.69 8.29
N ASN A 18 13.06 7.49 8.19
CA ASN A 18 13.76 6.24 7.89
C ASN A 18 13.85 5.92 6.39
N ILE A 19 13.30 6.80 5.54
CA ILE A 19 13.36 6.71 4.07
C ILE A 19 13.71 8.09 3.52
N ASN A 20 14.45 8.13 2.41
CA ASN A 20 14.84 9.38 1.75
C ASN A 20 13.64 10.04 1.02
N ASP A 21 13.79 11.31 0.65
CA ASP A 21 12.69 12.09 0.11
C ASP A 21 12.26 11.65 -1.29
N GLU A 22 13.19 11.24 -2.16
CA GLU A 22 12.87 10.66 -3.47
C GLU A 22 11.96 9.43 -3.34
N LYS A 23 12.30 8.54 -2.41
CA LYS A 23 11.50 7.34 -2.15
C LYS A 23 10.15 7.68 -1.52
N LYS A 24 10.08 8.67 -0.63
CA LYS A 24 8.80 9.15 -0.09
C LYS A 24 7.89 9.63 -1.21
N GLU A 25 8.40 10.46 -2.12
CA GLU A 25 7.63 10.98 -3.25
C GLU A 25 7.11 9.86 -4.14
N ALA A 26 7.96 8.89 -4.48
CA ALA A 26 7.57 7.72 -5.26
C ALA A 26 6.45 6.90 -4.58
N ILE A 27 6.58 6.61 -3.28
CA ILE A 27 5.55 5.87 -2.54
C ILE A 27 4.26 6.70 -2.44
N LEU A 28 4.34 8.01 -2.15
CA LEU A 28 3.17 8.88 -2.07
C LEU A 28 2.40 8.94 -3.38
N GLY A 29 3.09 8.98 -4.52
CA GLY A 29 2.46 8.89 -5.83
C GLY A 29 1.64 7.62 -6.00
N LEU A 30 2.21 6.47 -5.62
CA LEU A 30 1.53 5.18 -5.67
C LEU A 30 0.34 5.09 -4.70
N ILE A 31 0.45 5.67 -3.50
CA ILE A 31 -0.65 5.73 -2.54
C ILE A 31 -1.81 6.60 -3.06
N ASN A 32 -1.50 7.69 -3.77
CA ASN A 32 -2.54 8.50 -4.40
C ASN A 32 -3.25 7.74 -5.53
N SER A 33 -2.52 7.02 -6.38
CA SER A 33 -3.15 6.14 -7.38
C SER A 33 -3.99 5.04 -6.72
N LEU A 34 -3.51 4.44 -5.64
CA LEU A 34 -4.27 3.43 -4.90
C LEU A 34 -5.59 4.00 -4.37
N LYS A 35 -5.58 5.25 -3.90
CA LYS A 35 -6.76 5.93 -3.38
C LYS A 35 -7.90 5.94 -4.39
N GLU A 36 -7.61 6.27 -5.64
CA GLU A 36 -8.59 6.32 -6.73
C GLU A 36 -9.17 4.93 -6.98
N GLU A 37 -8.31 3.92 -7.10
CA GLU A 37 -8.69 2.54 -7.34
C GLU A 37 -9.53 1.93 -6.21
N VAL A 38 -9.16 2.17 -4.94
CA VAL A 38 -9.95 1.65 -3.80
C VAL A 38 -11.28 2.38 -3.62
N ILE A 39 -11.37 3.67 -4.01
CA ILE A 39 -12.65 4.38 -4.04
C ILE A 39 -13.57 3.75 -5.08
N GLU A 40 -13.05 3.47 -6.28
CA GLU A 40 -13.83 2.80 -7.33
C GLU A 40 -14.27 1.41 -6.90
N LEU A 41 -13.34 0.58 -6.42
CA LEU A 41 -13.63 -0.77 -5.92
C LEU A 41 -14.66 -0.75 -4.79
N SER A 42 -14.64 0.27 -3.92
CA SER A 42 -15.55 0.34 -2.77
C SER A 42 -17.03 0.50 -3.15
N LYS A 43 -17.33 0.88 -4.39
CA LYS A 43 -18.71 1.01 -4.90
C LYS A 43 -19.40 -0.36 -5.05
N THR A 44 -18.63 -1.41 -5.35
CA THR A 44 -19.14 -2.77 -5.57
C THR A 44 -18.62 -3.77 -4.55
N ASN A 45 -17.43 -3.54 -4.00
CA ASN A 45 -16.67 -4.47 -3.17
C ASN A 45 -16.04 -3.75 -1.96
N HIS A 46 -16.88 -3.16 -1.10
CA HIS A 46 -16.45 -2.33 0.04
C HIS A 46 -15.49 -3.05 1.01
N GLU A 47 -15.76 -4.33 1.32
CA GLU A 47 -14.93 -5.12 2.23
C GLU A 47 -13.53 -5.37 1.65
N ASP A 48 -13.46 -5.65 0.35
CA ASP A 48 -12.20 -5.85 -0.35
C ASP A 48 -11.38 -4.56 -0.43
N ALA A 49 -12.03 -3.44 -0.78
CA ALA A 49 -11.38 -2.12 -0.78
C ALA A 49 -10.82 -1.76 0.62
N THR A 50 -11.56 -2.10 1.67
CA THR A 50 -11.10 -1.92 3.06
C THR A 50 -9.91 -2.82 3.38
N THR A 51 -9.94 -4.07 2.91
CA THR A 51 -8.86 -5.04 3.10
C THR A 51 -7.56 -4.57 2.43
N VAL A 52 -7.65 -4.11 1.18
CA VAL A 52 -6.50 -3.55 0.43
C VAL A 52 -5.92 -2.34 1.17
N ALA A 53 -6.76 -1.40 1.60
CA ALA A 53 -6.31 -0.22 2.33
C ALA A 53 -5.61 -0.58 3.67
N ASN A 54 -6.14 -1.57 4.40
CA ASN A 54 -5.56 -2.02 5.67
C ASN A 54 -4.22 -2.74 5.46
N PHE A 55 -4.10 -3.62 4.47
CA PHE A 55 -2.82 -4.25 4.15
C PHE A 55 -1.78 -3.23 3.68
N THR A 56 -2.18 -2.26 2.86
CA THR A 56 -1.29 -1.16 2.45
C THR A 56 -0.77 -0.39 3.66
N LYS A 57 -1.64 -0.10 4.63
CA LYS A 57 -1.25 0.57 5.88
C LYS A 57 -0.24 -0.25 6.67
N VAL A 58 -0.48 -1.54 6.85
CA VAL A 58 0.44 -2.43 7.59
C VAL A 58 1.77 -2.52 6.86
N SER A 59 1.77 -2.78 5.55
CA SER A 59 3.01 -2.88 4.77
C SER A 59 3.83 -1.59 4.77
N THR A 60 3.16 -0.44 4.65
CA THR A 60 3.84 0.86 4.74
C THR A 60 4.43 1.09 6.13
N HIS A 61 3.68 0.72 7.18
CA HIS A 61 4.17 0.83 8.55
C HIS A 61 5.44 -0.02 8.76
N GLU A 62 5.42 -1.30 8.37
CA GLU A 62 6.58 -2.19 8.48
C GLU A 62 7.79 -1.68 7.67
N ALA A 63 7.57 -1.23 6.43
CA ALA A 63 8.64 -0.73 5.56
C ALA A 63 9.30 0.56 6.06
N THR A 64 8.58 1.36 6.87
CA THR A 64 9.04 2.67 7.36
C THR A 64 9.52 2.66 8.81
N LYS A 65 9.53 1.50 9.48
CA LYS A 65 10.13 1.32 10.81
C LYS A 65 11.62 1.60 10.79
N SER A 66 12.13 2.11 11.91
CA SER A 66 13.57 2.33 12.11
C SER A 66 14.34 1.01 12.16
N THR A 67 13.75 0.00 12.80
CA THR A 67 14.24 -1.38 12.80
C THR A 67 13.25 -2.22 12.00
N LYS A 68 13.67 -2.62 10.80
CA LYS A 68 12.84 -3.43 9.90
C LYS A 68 12.81 -4.87 10.38
N ASP A 69 11.61 -5.44 10.41
CA ASP A 69 11.38 -6.87 10.55
C ASP A 69 11.01 -7.40 9.15
N GLU A 70 11.97 -8.06 8.51
CA GLU A 70 11.82 -8.56 7.14
C GLU A 70 10.73 -9.64 7.02
N GLU A 71 10.48 -10.40 8.10
CA GLU A 71 9.42 -11.42 8.10
C GLU A 71 8.04 -10.76 8.14
N LEU A 72 7.85 -9.77 9.03
CA LEU A 72 6.59 -9.01 9.11
C LEU A 72 6.34 -8.21 7.83
N LEU A 73 7.38 -7.59 7.26
CA LEU A 73 7.28 -6.91 5.98
C LEU A 73 6.84 -7.89 4.89
N GLY A 74 7.53 -9.03 4.74
CA GLY A 74 7.19 -10.05 3.76
C GLY A 74 5.76 -10.58 3.89
N LEU A 75 5.31 -10.87 5.12
CA LEU A 75 3.94 -11.32 5.39
C LEU A 75 2.90 -10.26 5.00
N SER A 76 3.14 -9.00 5.37
CA SER A 76 2.22 -7.90 5.04
C SER A 76 2.09 -7.70 3.53
N LEU A 77 3.21 -7.75 2.79
CA LEU A 77 3.25 -7.57 1.33
C LEU A 77 2.59 -8.75 0.60
N LYS A 78 2.77 -9.96 1.11
CA LYS A 78 2.06 -11.14 0.61
C LYS A 78 0.55 -10.99 0.79
N GLY A 79 0.10 -10.57 1.97
CA GLY A 79 -1.32 -10.32 2.24
C GLY A 79 -1.90 -9.23 1.34
N LEU A 80 -1.15 -8.13 1.13
CA LEU A 80 -1.51 -7.06 0.21
C LEU A 80 -1.69 -7.58 -1.23
N SER A 81 -0.71 -8.32 -1.76
CA SER A 81 -0.79 -8.89 -3.11
C SER A 81 -1.95 -9.88 -3.25
N GLN A 82 -2.17 -10.76 -2.26
CA GLN A 82 -3.28 -11.71 -2.27
C GLN A 82 -4.66 -11.03 -2.23
N SER A 83 -4.76 -9.85 -1.59
CA SER A 83 -6.03 -9.12 -1.50
C SER A 83 -6.56 -8.64 -2.85
N VAL A 84 -5.71 -8.54 -3.87
CA VAL A 84 -6.09 -8.06 -5.21
C VAL A 84 -6.09 -9.12 -6.31
N THR A 85 -5.56 -10.32 -6.08
CA THR A 85 -5.44 -11.37 -7.12
C THR A 85 -6.77 -11.71 -7.80
N LYS A 86 -7.88 -11.69 -7.07
CA LYS A 86 -9.21 -11.96 -7.64
C LYS A 86 -9.73 -10.88 -8.59
N PHE A 87 -9.06 -9.73 -8.66
CA PHE A 87 -9.46 -8.59 -9.48
C PHE A 87 -8.63 -8.42 -10.75
N GLU A 88 -7.74 -9.37 -11.09
CA GLU A 88 -6.91 -9.30 -12.31
C GLU A 88 -7.71 -9.03 -13.59
N ALA A 89 -8.93 -9.57 -13.69
CA ALA A 89 -9.80 -9.37 -14.85
C ALA A 89 -10.70 -8.13 -14.75
N SER A 90 -11.13 -7.74 -13.54
CA SER A 90 -12.14 -6.68 -13.35
C SER A 90 -11.58 -5.33 -12.93
N HIS A 91 -10.44 -5.30 -12.23
CA HIS A 91 -9.72 -4.09 -11.82
C HIS A 91 -8.21 -4.27 -12.05
N PRO A 92 -7.75 -4.37 -13.30
CA PRO A 92 -6.33 -4.59 -13.60
C PRO A 92 -5.43 -3.44 -13.11
N ASP A 93 -5.93 -2.19 -13.10
CA ASP A 93 -5.17 -1.02 -12.65
C ASP A 93 -4.93 -1.05 -11.13
N LEU A 94 -5.95 -1.41 -10.34
CA LEU A 94 -5.80 -1.71 -8.92
C LEU A 94 -4.70 -2.74 -8.67
N VAL A 95 -4.69 -3.85 -9.41
CA VAL A 95 -3.67 -4.90 -9.27
C VAL A 95 -2.28 -4.36 -9.62
N ALA A 96 -2.16 -3.59 -10.70
CA ALA A 96 -0.90 -2.99 -11.13
C ALA A 96 -0.34 -1.99 -10.09
N VAL A 97 -1.20 -1.13 -9.54
CA VAL A 97 -0.81 -0.17 -8.50
C VAL A 97 -0.37 -0.91 -7.23
N VAL A 98 -1.13 -1.90 -6.78
CA VAL A 98 -0.77 -2.70 -5.60
C VAL A 98 0.56 -3.43 -5.79
N ASN A 99 0.81 -4.03 -6.95
CA ASN A 99 2.08 -4.69 -7.24
C ASN A 99 3.26 -3.71 -7.28
N SER A 100 3.03 -2.49 -7.77
CA SER A 100 4.02 -1.41 -7.77
C SER A 100 4.34 -0.94 -6.35
N ILE A 101 3.32 -0.83 -5.48
CA ILE A 101 3.49 -0.57 -4.05
C ILE A 101 4.33 -1.68 -3.42
N CYS A 102 3.96 -2.94 -3.63
CA CYS A 102 4.70 -4.07 -3.08
C CYS A 102 6.17 -4.04 -3.49
N SER A 103 6.45 -3.76 -4.76
CA SER A 103 7.82 -3.68 -5.28
C SER A 103 8.61 -2.51 -4.68
N SER A 104 7.99 -1.33 -4.56
CA SER A 104 8.62 -0.15 -3.96
C SER A 104 8.95 -0.35 -2.47
N LEU A 105 8.03 -0.98 -1.73
CA LEU A 105 8.19 -1.28 -0.31
C LEU A 105 9.19 -2.42 -0.06
N SER A 106 9.22 -3.48 -0.89
CA SER A 106 10.23 -4.55 -0.84
C SER A 106 11.64 -4.04 -1.11
N ASN A 107 11.81 -3.13 -2.07
CA ASN A 107 13.10 -2.50 -2.41
C ASN A 107 13.55 -1.47 -1.35
N SER A 108 13.12 -1.62 -0.08
CA SER A 108 13.53 -0.76 1.04
C SER A 108 14.80 -1.22 1.73
N GLY A 109 15.42 -2.31 1.28
CA GLY A 109 16.78 -2.64 1.67
C GLY A 109 17.70 -2.57 0.46
N PHE A 110 18.48 -1.50 0.33
CA PHE A 110 19.90 -1.47 -0.06
C PHE A 110 20.47 -0.08 0.26
#